data_AF-P22404-F1
#
_entry.id   AF-P22404-F1
#
_cell.length_a   1.000
_cell.length_b   1.000
_cell.length_c   1.000
_cell.angle_alpha   90.00
_cell.angle_beta   90.00
_cell.angle_gamma   90.00
#
_symmetry.space_group_name_H-M   'P 1'
#
loop_
_entity.id
_entity.type
_entity.pdbx_description
1 polymer ?
#
loop_
_entity_poly.entity_id
_entity_poly.type
_entity_poly.pdbx_seq_one_letter_code
_entity_poly.pdbx_strand_id
1 'polypeptide(L)' 'MTQKTPGEIRAEAEAALKPLGQQRINVLAELDEIEKDVRPLIAEAVRMEVPYRRINEVTAVAPNTARAWAKAEAEKGSGS' A
#
# COMPACT_ATOMS: atom_id res chain seq x y z
N MET A 1 41.56 -18.32 -1.30
CA MET A 1 40.30 -17.66 -0.94
C MET A 1 39.23 -18.73 -0.82
N THR A 2 38.67 -18.96 0.36
CA THR A 2 37.64 -19.98 0.57
C THR A 2 36.37 -19.55 -0.17
N GLN A 3 35.90 -20.34 -1.13
CA GLN A 3 34.61 -20.09 -1.78
C GLN A 3 33.51 -20.38 -0.77
N LYS A 4 32.58 -19.43 -0.60
CA LYS A 4 31.37 -19.66 0.21
C LYS A 4 30.51 -20.73 -0.46
N THR A 5 29.96 -21.62 0.34
CA THR A 5 28.94 -22.56 -0.11
C THR A 5 27.67 -21.81 -0.54
N PRO A 6 26.82 -22.39 -1.40
CA PRO A 6 25.51 -21.80 -1.72
C PRO A 6 24.62 -21.55 -0.48
N GLY A 7 24.79 -22.32 0.60
CA GLY A 7 24.10 -22.08 1.87
C GLY A 7 24.57 -20.80 2.57
N GLU A 8 25.89 -20.60 2.65
CA GLU A 8 26.48 -19.38 3.23
C GLU A 8 26.14 -18.13 2.43
N ILE A 9 26.11 -18.21 1.09
CA ILE A 9 25.72 -17.08 0.23
C ILE A 9 24.25 -16.68 0.48
N ARG A 10 23.34 -17.65 0.58
CA ARG A 10 21.93 -17.38 0.90
C ARG A 10 21.76 -16.78 2.28
N ALA A 11 22.42 -17.34 3.29
CA ALA A 11 22.35 -16.84 4.66
C ALA A 11 22.87 -15.40 4.77
N GLU A 12 23.95 -15.06 4.06
CA GLU A 12 24.46 -13.69 3.99
C GLU A 12 23.47 -12.74 3.29
N ALA A 13 22.89 -13.15 2.17
CA ALA A 13 21.89 -12.35 1.46
C ALA A 13 20.64 -12.10 2.32
N GLU A 14 20.14 -13.12 3.01
CA GLU A 14 19.02 -13.00 3.94
C GLU A 14 19.36 -12.08 5.12
N ALA A 15 20.54 -12.25 5.73
CA ALA A 15 21.00 -11.40 6.83
C ALA A 15 21.12 -9.93 6.41
N ALA A 16 21.58 -9.66 5.17
CA ALA A 16 21.66 -8.30 4.63
C ALA A 16 20.29 -7.68 4.35
N LEU A 17 19.31 -8.47 3.91
CA LEU A 17 17.94 -7.98 3.61
C LEU A 17 17.11 -7.73 4.86
N LYS A 18 17.30 -8.55 5.91
CA LYS A 18 16.38 -8.60 7.06
C LYS A 18 16.12 -7.24 7.73
N PRO A 19 17.11 -6.36 7.98
CA PRO A 19 16.85 -5.07 8.63
C PRO A 19 15.96 -4.14 7.78
N LEU A 20 16.26 -4.01 6.49
CA LEU A 20 15.47 -3.18 5.57
C LEU A 20 14.10 -3.80 5.26
N GLY A 21 14.04 -5.14 5.17
CA GLY A 21 12.79 -5.87 5.02
C GLY A 21 11.85 -5.63 6.21
N GLN A 22 12.37 -5.67 7.44
CA GLN A 22 11.59 -5.41 8.64
C GLN A 22 11.11 -3.96 8.70
N GLN A 23 11.96 -2.99 8.35
CA GLN A 23 11.56 -1.59 8.24
C GLN A 23 10.42 -1.40 7.24
N ARG A 24 10.51 -2.03 6.07
CA ARG A 24 9.45 -1.99 5.06
C ARG A 24 8.14 -2.59 5.58
N ILE A 25 8.19 -3.71 6.30
CA ILE A 25 7.00 -4.32 6.92
C ILE A 25 6.32 -3.34 7.88
N ASN A 26 7.09 -2.68 8.74
CA ASN A 26 6.54 -1.73 9.71
C ASN A 26 5.86 -0.54 9.02
N VAL A 27 6.52 0.04 7.99
CA VAL A 27 5.95 1.16 7.22
C VAL A 27 4.68 0.74 6.47
N LEU A 28 4.61 -0.50 5.97
CA LEU A 28 3.39 -1.01 5.33
C LEU A 28 2.24 -1.16 6.33
N ALA A 29 2.51 -1.62 7.56
CA ALA A 29 1.49 -1.69 8.60
C ALA A 29 0.98 -0.29 8.97
N GLU A 30 1.88 0.70 9.09
CA GLU A 30 1.49 2.09 9.34
C GLU A 30 0.67 2.67 8.18
N LEU A 31 1.06 2.38 6.93
CA LEU A 31 0.30 2.77 5.75
C LEU A 31 -1.10 2.14 5.74
N ASP A 32 -1.21 0.85 6.08
CA ASP A 32 -2.48 0.14 6.14
C ASP A 32 -3.45 0.77 7.16
N GLU A 33 -2.96 1.25 8.30
CA GLU A 33 -3.79 1.99 9.27
C GLU A 33 -4.27 3.33 8.70
N ILE A 34 -3.37 4.11 8.07
CA ILE A 34 -3.73 5.37 7.41
C ILE A 34 -4.77 5.14 6.31
N GLU A 35 -4.62 4.05 5.55
CA GLU A 35 -5.53 3.73 4.45
C GLU A 35 -6.95 3.42 4.94
N LYS A 36 -7.15 2.87 6.15
CA LYS A 36 -8.51 2.65 6.70
C LYS A 36 -9.28 3.98 6.84
N ASP A 37 -8.60 5.05 7.23
CA ASP A 37 -9.19 6.36 7.41
C ASP A 37 -9.35 7.10 6.07
N VAL A 38 -8.36 6.97 5.18
CA VAL A 38 -8.32 7.69 3.90
C VAL A 38 -9.26 7.08 2.86
N ARG A 39 -9.45 5.76 2.84
CA ARG A 39 -10.32 5.05 1.87
C ARG A 39 -11.74 5.64 1.77
N PRO A 40 -12.52 5.78 2.86
CA PRO A 40 -13.87 6.35 2.78
C PRO A 40 -13.85 7.82 2.32
N LEU A 41 -12.83 8.59 2.70
CA LEU A 41 -12.68 9.99 2.25
C LEU A 41 -12.38 10.08 0.75
N ILE A 42 -11.56 9.18 0.21
CA ILE A 42 -11.31 9.10 -1.24
C ILE A 42 -12.57 8.65 -1.98
N ALA A 43 -13.30 7.67 -1.45
CA ALA A 43 -14.57 7.25 -2.05
C ALA A 43 -15.58 8.41 -2.11
N GLU A 44 -15.67 9.21 -1.04
CA GLU A 44 -16.50 10.42 -1.03
C GLU A 44 -15.99 11.47 -2.02
N ALA A 45 -14.69 11.72 -2.08
CA ALA A 45 -14.12 12.65 -3.05
C ALA A 45 -14.44 12.24 -4.51
N VAL A 46 -14.42 10.93 -4.81
CA VAL A 46 -14.82 10.40 -6.12
C VAL A 46 -16.33 10.64 -6.37
N ARG A 47 -17.19 10.43 -5.37
CA ARG A 47 -18.64 10.74 -5.47
C ARG A 47 -18.90 12.23 -5.70
N MET A 48 -18.09 13.09 -5.09
CA MET A 48 -18.11 14.55 -5.29
C MET A 48 -17.42 15.01 -6.58
N GLU A 49 -17.12 14.08 -7.50
CA GLU A 49 -16.51 14.34 -8.81
C GLU A 49 -15.13 15.02 -8.75
N VAL A 50 -14.38 14.87 -7.65
CA VAL A 50 -12.99 15.34 -7.57
C VAL A 50 -12.16 14.60 -8.63
N PRO A 51 -11.39 15.29 -9.49
CA PRO A 51 -10.62 14.64 -10.53
C PRO A 51 -9.63 13.62 -9.96
N TYR A 52 -9.56 12.41 -10.54
CA TYR A 52 -8.62 11.37 -10.10
C TYR A 52 -7.16 11.81 -10.06
N ARG A 53 -6.76 12.69 -10.99
CA ARG A 53 -5.43 13.30 -10.98
C ARG A 53 -5.22 14.11 -9.70
N ARG A 54 -6.21 14.89 -9.28
CA ARG A 54 -6.12 15.70 -8.06
C ARG A 54 -6.05 14.82 -6.81
N ILE A 55 -6.84 13.74 -6.76
CA ILE A 55 -6.75 12.73 -5.69
C ILE A 55 -5.33 12.16 -5.63
N ASN A 56 -4.75 11.78 -6.78
CA ASN A 56 -3.39 11.27 -6.83
C ASN A 56 -2.34 12.28 -6.35
N GLU A 57 -2.45 13.54 -6.76
CA GLU A 57 -1.54 14.61 -6.32
C GLU A 57 -1.55 14.81 -4.80
N VAL A 58 -2.71 14.70 -4.15
CA VAL A 58 -2.83 14.99 -2.71
C VAL A 58 -2.67 13.77 -1.79
N THR A 59 -2.88 12.56 -2.31
CA THR A 59 -2.84 11.32 -1.49
C THR A 59 -1.80 10.31 -1.94
N ALA A 60 -1.13 10.53 -3.08
CA ALA A 60 -0.32 9.55 -3.80
C ALA A 60 -1.07 8.28 -4.23
N VAL A 61 -2.39 8.20 -4.04
CA VAL A 61 -3.21 7.05 -4.46
C VAL A 61 -3.40 7.08 -5.97
N ALA A 62 -3.05 5.99 -6.65
CA ALA A 62 -3.19 5.89 -8.09
C ALA A 62 -4.68 5.96 -8.53
N PRO A 63 -5.01 6.52 -9.70
CA PRO A 63 -6.39 6.61 -10.19
C PRO A 63 -7.15 5.27 -10.22
N ASN A 64 -6.48 4.17 -10.52
CA ASN A 64 -7.07 2.83 -10.50
C ASN A 64 -7.44 2.38 -9.08
N THR A 65 -6.58 2.68 -8.09
CA THR A 65 -6.82 2.36 -6.68
C THR A 65 -7.98 3.19 -6.14
N ALA A 66 -8.01 4.49 -6.43
CA ALA A 66 -9.12 5.36 -6.04
C ALA A 66 -10.46 4.88 -6.63
N ARG A 67 -10.48 4.45 -7.90
CA ARG A 67 -11.66 3.82 -8.52
C ARG A 67 -12.09 2.54 -7.80
N ALA A 68 -11.14 1.65 -7.51
CA ALA A 68 -11.43 0.39 -6.84
C ALA A 68 -11.99 0.63 -5.43
N TRP A 69 -11.44 1.59 -4.68
CA TRP A 69 -11.94 1.97 -3.36
C TRP A 69 -13.33 2.58 -3.42
N ALA A 70 -13.58 3.51 -4.35
CA ALA A 70 -14.91 4.10 -4.53
C ALA A 70 -15.96 3.04 -4.88
N LYS A 71 -15.62 2.07 -5.73
CA LYS A 71 -16.49 0.94 -6.06
C LYS A 71 -16.77 0.06 -4.82
N ALA A 72 -15.72 -0.34 -4.09
CA ALA A 72 -15.86 -1.18 -2.90
C ALA A 72 -16.70 -0.50 -1.80
N GLU A 73 -16.53 0.81 -1.59
CA GLU A 73 -17.34 1.56 -0.62
C GLU A 73 -18.81 1.71 -1.06
N ALA A 74 -19.08 1.87 -2.36
CA ALA A 74 -20.45 1.88 -2.87
C ALA A 74 -21.15 0.53 -2.65
N GLU A 75 -20.44 -0.58 -2.86
CA GLU A 75 -20.97 -1.94 -2.65
C GLU A 75 -21.28 -2.21 -1.16
N LYS A 76 -20.44 -1.73 -0.23
CA LYS A 76 -20.71 -1.81 1.21
C LYS A 76 -22.02 -1.10 1.61
N GLY A 77 -22.30 0.05 1.00
CA GLY A 77 -23.53 0.81 1.27
C GLY A 77 -24.81 0.17 0.69
N SER A 78 -24.69 -0.60 -0.41
CA SER A 78 -25.82 -1.26 -1.08
C SER A 78 -26.30 -2.56 -0.44
N GLY A 79 -25.53 -3.10 0.53
CA GLY A 79 -25.79 -4.38 1.18
C GLY A 79 -26.59 -4.30 2.49
N SER A 80 -27.09 -3.13 2.88
CA SER A 80 -27.99 -2.92 4.02
C SER A 80 -29.38 -2.55 3.55
#